data_AF-A0A2M6XSC7-F1
#
_entry.id   AF-A0A2M6XSC7-F1
#
_cell.length_a   1.000
_cell.length_b   1.000
_cell.length_c   1.000
_cell.angle_alpha   90.00
_cell.angle_beta   90.00
_cell.angle_gamma   90.00
#
_symmetry.space_group_name_H-M   'P 1'
#
loop_
_entity.id
_entity.type
_entity.pdbx_description
1 polymer ?
#
loop_
_entity_poly.entity_id
_entity_poly.type
_entity_poly.pdbx_seq_one_letter_code
_entity_poly.pdbx_strand_id
1 'polypeptide(L)' 'MLNMRKIKTPKLNHIAIKVKDLEATKEFYQDVLGLKIQEERPGKSIMFKDDYGGIIGCILSEKVSIN' A
#
# COMPACT_ATOMS: atom_id res chain seq x y z
N MET A 1 30.97 27.37 5.69
CA MET A 1 30.05 26.39 6.30
C MET A 1 29.61 25.40 5.23
N LEU A 2 29.90 24.11 5.41
CA LEU A 2 29.46 23.05 4.48
C LEU A 2 28.00 22.69 4.78
N ASN A 3 27.13 22.83 3.77
CA ASN A 3 25.72 22.46 3.86
C ASN A 3 25.56 20.95 3.69
N MET A 4 25.48 20.20 4.78
CA MET A 4 25.26 18.75 4.72
C MET A 4 23.81 18.45 4.37
N ARG A 5 23.54 17.94 3.16
CA ARG A 5 22.25 17.33 2.84
C ARG A 5 22.07 16.07 3.68
N LYS A 6 21.03 16.03 4.53
CA LYS A 6 20.56 14.77 5.16
C LYS A 6 20.13 13.82 4.03
N ILE A 7 20.96 12.84 3.72
CA ILE A 7 20.58 11.72 2.85
C ILE A 7 19.73 10.80 3.71
N LYS A 8 18.43 10.70 3.42
CA LYS A 8 17.57 9.69 4.05
C LYS A 8 18.07 8.31 3.62
N THR A 9 18.22 7.40 4.58
CA THR A 9 18.47 6.00 4.28
C THR A 9 17.31 5.45 3.44
N PRO A 10 17.60 4.77 2.30
CA PRO A 10 16.56 4.14 1.50
C PRO A 10 15.89 3.06 2.35
N LYS A 11 14.56 3.11 2.40
CA LYS A 11 13.72 2.13 3.10
C LYS A 11 12.61 1.68 2.18
N LEU A 12 12.14 0.45 2.37
CA LEU A 12 10.92 -0.02 1.72
C LEU A 12 9.76 0.89 2.18
N ASN A 13 9.10 1.53 1.22
CA ASN A 13 8.01 2.46 1.50
C ASN A 13 6.65 1.76 1.50
N HIS A 14 6.40 0.94 0.48
CA HIS A 14 5.19 0.14 0.33
C HIS A 14 5.44 -1.01 -0.66
N ILE A 15 4.55 -2.00 -0.67
CA ILE A 15 4.53 -3.08 -1.66
C ILE A 15 3.21 -2.96 -2.44
N ALA A 16 3.28 -2.96 -3.77
CA ALA A 16 2.10 -2.94 -4.62
C ALA A 16 1.84 -4.32 -5.24
N ILE A 17 0.63 -4.86 -5.04
CA ILE A 17 0.22 -6.18 -5.54
C ILE A 17 -0.97 -5.99 -6.48
N LYS A 18 -0.85 -6.49 -7.71
CA LYS A 18 -1.99 -6.52 -8.64
C LYS A 18 -2.92 -7.69 -8.34
N VAL A 19 -4.22 -7.43 -8.33
CA VAL A 19 -5.27 -8.41 -8.10
C VAL A 19 -6.38 -8.28 -9.13
N LYS A 20 -7.04 -9.40 -9.42
CA LYS A 20 -8.17 -9.43 -10.36
C LYS A 20 -9.42 -8.79 -9.76
N ASP A 21 -9.70 -9.14 -8.51
CA ASP A 21 -10.85 -8.66 -7.76
C ASP A 21 -10.38 -7.83 -6.56
N LEU A 22 -10.66 -6.52 -6.62
CA LEU A 22 -10.31 -5.57 -5.57
C LEU A 22 -11.14 -5.79 -4.30
N GLU A 23 -12.43 -6.09 -4.44
CA GLU A 23 -13.35 -6.22 -3.30
C GLU A 23 -13.09 -7.51 -2.54
N ALA A 24 -12.95 -8.64 -3.25
CA ALA A 24 -12.61 -9.91 -2.59
C ALA A 24 -11.26 -9.84 -1.88
N THR A 25 -10.29 -9.13 -2.47
CA THR A 25 -8.98 -8.92 -1.85
C THR A 25 -9.08 -8.00 -0.63
N LYS A 26 -9.93 -6.96 -0.70
CA LYS A 26 -10.18 -6.05 0.43
C LYS A 26 -10.71 -6.79 1.64
N GLU A 27 -11.72 -7.65 1.46
CA GLU A 27 -12.29 -8.48 2.52
C GLU A 27 -11.22 -9.37 3.17
N PHE A 28 -10.35 -9.99 2.37
CA PHE A 28 -9.24 -10.79 2.91
C PHE A 28 -8.28 -9.96 3.79
N TYR A 29 -7.79 -8.82 3.30
CA TYR A 29 -6.83 -8.02 4.07
C TYR A 29 -7.47 -7.36 5.30
N GLN A 30 -8.76 -7.04 5.27
CA GLN A 30 -9.47 -6.44 6.39
C GLN A 30 -9.92 -7.48 7.42
N ASP A 31 -10.62 -8.52 6.97
CA ASP A 31 -11.39 -9.40 7.86
C ASP A 31 -10.59 -10.64 8.27
N VAL A 32 -9.65 -11.10 7.42
CA VAL A 32 -8.77 -12.24 7.74
C VAL A 32 -7.47 -11.75 8.38
N LEU A 33 -6.85 -10.72 7.81
CA LEU A 33 -5.56 -10.19 8.30
C LEU A 33 -5.69 -9.04 9.31
N GLY A 34 -6.89 -8.47 9.47
CA GLY A 34 -7.13 -7.40 10.44
C GLY A 34 -6.50 -6.05 10.07
N LEU A 35 -6.12 -5.84 8.80
CA LEU A 35 -5.51 -4.58 8.38
C LEU A 35 -6.56 -3.47 8.26
N LYS A 36 -6.13 -2.24 8.50
CA LYS A 36 -6.99 -1.06 8.38
C LYS A 36 -6.78 -0.39 7.03
N ILE A 37 -7.90 -0.01 6.41
CA ILE A 37 -7.87 0.79 5.19
C ILE A 37 -7.40 2.21 5.54
N GLN A 38 -6.32 2.64 4.91
CA GLN A 38 -5.80 3.99 5.02
C GLN A 38 -6.32 4.89 3.89
N GLU A 39 -6.40 4.37 2.67
CA GLU A 39 -6.91 5.09 1.49
C GLU A 39 -7.58 4.10 0.55
N GLU A 40 -8.71 4.48 -0.02
CA GLU A 40 -9.42 3.69 -1.02
C GLU A 40 -9.70 4.55 -2.26
N ARG A 41 -9.36 4.00 -3.42
CA ARG A 41 -9.65 4.56 -4.74
C ARG A 41 -10.51 3.53 -5.49
N PRO A 42 -11.83 3.72 -5.52
CA PRO A 42 -12.77 2.75 -6.08
C PRO A 42 -12.35 2.27 -7.47
N GLY A 43 -12.33 0.94 -7.65
CA GLY A 43 -11.95 0.29 -8.91
C GLY A 43 -10.48 0.45 -9.33
N LYS A 44 -9.63 1.10 -8.53
CA LYS A 44 -8.22 1.34 -8.84
C LYS A 44 -7.29 0.72 -7.80
N SER A 45 -7.40 1.14 -6.54
CA SER A 45 -6.44 0.74 -5.53
C SER A 45 -6.98 0.87 -4.11
N ILE A 46 -6.51 0.01 -3.22
CA ILE A 46 -6.76 0.12 -1.78
C ILE A 46 -5.42 0.05 -1.05
N MET A 47 -5.24 0.95 -0.09
CA MET A 47 -4.04 1.10 0.70
C MET A 47 -4.32 0.65 2.12
N PHE A 48 -3.56 -0.33 2.61
CA PHE A 48 -3.67 -0.87 3.96
C PHE A 48 -2.51 -0.44 4.84
N LYS A 49 -2.80 -0.29 6.13
CA LYS A 49 -1.80 -0.01 7.15
C LYS A 49 -2.01 -0.94 8.35
N ASP A 50 -0.91 -1.43 8.90
CA ASP A 50 -0.91 -2.11 10.19
C ASP A 50 -0.94 -1.08 11.35
N ASP A 51 -1.16 -1.57 12.56
CA ASP A 51 -1.20 -0.71 13.76
C ASP A 51 0.18 -0.13 14.14
N TYR A 52 1.26 -0.69 13.60
CA TYR A 52 2.64 -0.27 13.88
C TYR A 52 3.15 0.81 12.90
N GLY A 53 2.35 1.15 11.89
CA GLY A 53 2.75 2.05 10.81
C GLY A 53 3.90 1.55 9.96
N GLY A 54 4.02 0.22 9.84
CA GLY A 54 4.98 -0.50 9.04
C GLY A 54 4.67 -0.50 7.56
N ILE A 55 4.92 -1.63 6.90
CA ILE A 55 4.79 -1.77 5.43
C ILE A 55 3.34 -1.55 5.03
N ILE A 56 3.13 -0.53 4.20
CA ILE A 56 1.83 -0.21 3.63
C ILE A 56 1.63 -1.12 2.41
N GLY A 57 0.59 -1.96 2.43
CA GLY A 57 0.21 -2.79 1.29
C GLY A 57 -0.71 -2.01 0.36
N CYS A 58 -0.34 -1.86 -0.91
CA CYS A 58 -1.20 -1.29 -1.94
C CYS A 58 -1.71 -2.43 -2.82
N ILE A 59 -3.02 -2.69 -2.81
CA ILE A 59 -3.62 -3.57 -3.80
C ILE A 59 -4.07 -2.74 -4.98
N LEU A 60 -3.75 -3.19 -6.19
CA LEU A 60 -4.06 -2.54 -7.45
C LEU A 60 -5.00 -3.44 -8.23
N SER A 61 -6.04 -2.89 -8.84
CA SER A 61 -6.76 -3.63 -9.88
C SER A 61 -5.80 -4.02 -10.99
N GLU A 62 -5.98 -5.22 -11.56
CA GLU A 62 -5.25 -5.67 -12.76
C GLU A 62 -5.35 -4.66 -13.93
N LYS A 63 -6.43 -3.87 -13.96
CA LYS A 63 -6.70 -2.82 -14.95
C LYS A 63 -5.80 -1.59 -14.80
N VAL A 64 -5.08 -1.44 -13.69
CA VAL A 64 -4.18 -0.30 -13.45
C VAL A 64 -2.81 -0.56 -14.11
N SER A 65 -2.39 0.35 -14.99
CA SER A 65 -1.01 0.34 -15.52
C SER A 65 -0.05 0.96 -14.50
N ILE A 66 1.06 0.27 -14.24
CA ILE A 66 2.19 0.77 -13.44
C ILE A 66 3.28 1.08 -14.44
N ASN A 67 3.47 2.37 -14.74
CA ASN A 67 4.52 2.90 -15.59
C ASN A 67 5.58 3.58 -14.72
#